data_AF-A0A1L1VDU9-F1
#
_entry.id   AF-A0A1L1VDU9-F1
#
_cell.length_a   1.000
_cell.length_b   1.000
_cell.length_c   1.000
_cell.angle_alpha   90.00
_cell.angle_beta   90.00
_cell.angle_gamma   90.00
#
_symmetry.space_group_name_H-M   'P 1'
#
loop_
_entity.id
_entity.type
_entity.pdbx_description
1 polymer ?
#
loop_
_entity_poly.entity_id
_entity_poly.type
_entity_poly.pdbx_seq_one_letter_code
_entity_poly.pdbx_strand_id
1 'polypeptide(L)'
;GVAASALKLFRMDDLKSGTLVGVDKYGNKYYENNAHFVGRNRWVEYADHYWLDYNASQIPAEWYGWMHYKTDLIPTKDPNRPHHRWMLDHTENMTGTSE
;
A
#
# COMPACT_ATOMS: atom_id res chain seq x y z
N GLY A 1 -10.54 -14.53 -11.78
CA GLY A 1 -10.54 -15.53 -12.88
C GLY A 1 -9.12 -15.74 -13.37
N VAL A 2 -8.88 -16.78 -14.19
CA VAL A 2 -7.52 -17.21 -14.61
C VAL A 2 -6.68 -16.07 -15.20
N ALA A 3 -7.27 -15.24 -16.07
CA ALA A 3 -6.58 -14.08 -16.66
C ALA A 3 -6.12 -13.04 -15.62
N ALA A 4 -6.98 -12.72 -14.66
CA ALA A 4 -6.64 -11.79 -13.58
C ALA A 4 -5.55 -12.36 -12.66
N SER A 5 -5.57 -13.67 -12.41
CA SER A 5 -4.51 -14.35 -11.66
C SER A 5 -3.18 -14.34 -12.43
N ALA A 6 -3.19 -14.58 -13.73
CA ALA A 6 -1.98 -14.51 -14.56
C ALA A 6 -1.40 -13.08 -14.58
N LEU A 7 -2.25 -12.06 -14.72
CA LEU A 7 -1.82 -10.67 -14.65
C LEU A 7 -1.23 -10.31 -13.28
N LYS A 8 -1.86 -10.77 -12.20
CA LYS A 8 -1.38 -10.53 -10.84
C LYS A 8 -0.01 -11.18 -10.62
N LEU A 9 0.18 -12.40 -11.11
CA LEU A 9 1.48 -13.09 -11.07
C LEU A 9 2.55 -12.33 -11.87
N PHE A 10 2.20 -11.81 -13.05
CA PHE A 10 3.11 -11.01 -13.88
C PHE A 10 3.52 -9.69 -13.21
N ARG A 11 2.60 -9.03 -12.50
CA ARG A 11 2.85 -7.72 -11.89
C ARG A 11 3.52 -7.81 -10.52
N MET A 12 3.19 -8.82 -9.72
CA MET A 12 3.58 -8.90 -8.30
C MET A 12 4.59 -10.02 -8.01
N ASP A 13 4.93 -10.84 -9.00
CA ASP A 13 5.75 -12.05 -8.90
C ASP A 13 5.23 -13.12 -7.89
N ASP A 14 4.07 -12.90 -7.29
CA ASP A 14 3.46 -13.77 -6.30
C ASP A 14 1.93 -13.71 -6.36
N LEU A 15 1.30 -14.86 -6.16
CA LEU A 15 -0.14 -15.03 -6.09
C LEU A 15 -0.62 -15.14 -4.65
N LYS A 16 -0.44 -14.06 -3.89
CA LYS A 16 -0.91 -13.97 -2.50
C LYS A 16 -2.42 -13.82 -2.42
N SER A 17 -3.00 -14.49 -1.43
CA SER A 17 -4.39 -14.33 -1.02
C SER A 17 -4.45 -13.77 0.41
N GLY A 18 -5.33 -12.80 0.63
CA GLY A 18 -5.49 -12.15 1.92
C GLY A 18 -6.73 -11.28 1.97
N THR A 19 -7.00 -10.75 3.16
CA THR A 19 -8.14 -9.88 3.41
C THR A 19 -7.78 -8.46 3.02
N LEU A 20 -8.67 -7.79 2.27
CA LEU A 20 -8.53 -6.36 1.99
C LEU A 20 -8.77 -5.56 3.28
N VAL A 21 -7.73 -4.91 3.76
CA VAL A 21 -7.74 -4.13 5.00
C VAL A 21 -8.23 -2.70 4.75
N GLY A 22 -7.87 -2.12 3.61
CA GLY A 22 -8.35 -0.81 3.20
C GLY A 22 -7.72 -0.34 1.90
N VAL A 23 -8.18 0.83 1.45
CA VAL A 23 -7.73 1.51 0.24
C VAL A 23 -7.35 2.94 0.62
N ASP A 24 -6.23 3.43 0.13
CA ASP A 24 -5.85 4.83 0.33
C ASP A 24 -6.51 5.77 -0.68
N LYS A 25 -6.27 7.08 -0.53
CA LYS A 25 -6.76 8.12 -1.45
C LYS A 25 -6.19 8.03 -2.86
N TYR A 26 -5.06 7.33 -3.05
CA TYR A 26 -4.40 7.16 -4.34
C TYR A 26 -4.84 5.87 -5.05
N GLY A 27 -5.63 5.02 -4.39
CA GLY A 27 -6.11 3.75 -4.94
C GLY A 27 -5.22 2.54 -4.63
N ASN A 28 -4.19 2.69 -3.79
CA ASN A 28 -3.40 1.56 -3.31
C ASN A 28 -4.24 0.71 -2.35
N LYS A 29 -4.23 -0.60 -2.54
CA LYS A 29 -5.01 -1.57 -1.77
C LYS A 29 -4.09 -2.32 -0.82
N TYR A 30 -4.45 -2.35 0.46
CA TYR A 30 -3.66 -2.95 1.52
C TYR A 30 -4.28 -4.26 1.97
N TYR A 31 -3.48 -5.32 2.04
CA TYR A 31 -3.94 -6.66 2.36
C TYR A 31 -3.19 -7.25 3.54
N GLU A 32 -3.88 -8.08 4.31
CA GLU A 32 -3.32 -8.84 5.43
C GLU A 32 -3.74 -10.31 5.39
N ASN A 33 -2.79 -11.19 5.73
CA ASN A 33 -3.04 -12.60 5.99
C ASN A 33 -2.06 -13.14 7.04
N ASN A 34 -2.57 -13.32 8.27
CA ASN A 34 -1.78 -13.80 9.42
C ASN A 34 -1.41 -15.29 9.37
N ALA A 35 -1.86 -16.03 8.34
CA ALA A 35 -1.33 -17.37 8.07
C ALA A 35 0.08 -17.33 7.45
N HIS A 36 0.48 -16.20 6.85
CA HIS A 36 1.85 -15.99 6.41
C HIS A 36 2.75 -15.53 7.55
N PHE A 37 4.06 -15.76 7.40
CA PHE A 37 5.03 -15.33 8.39
C PHE A 37 5.10 -13.79 8.50
N VAL A 38 5.48 -13.31 9.68
CA VAL A 38 5.63 -11.87 9.98
C VAL A 38 6.65 -11.23 9.05
N GLY A 39 6.22 -10.19 8.33
CA GLY A 39 7.04 -9.55 7.28
C GLY A 39 6.55 -9.88 5.86
N ARG A 40 5.75 -10.94 5.69
CA ARG A 40 5.03 -11.24 4.44
C ARG A 40 3.52 -11.30 4.59
N ASN A 41 3.01 -11.20 5.82
CA ASN A 41 1.58 -11.18 6.13
C ASN A 41 0.89 -9.88 5.71
N ARG A 42 1.60 -8.76 5.59
CA ARG A 42 1.07 -7.50 5.05
C ARG A 42 1.71 -7.16 3.71
N TRP A 43 0.92 -6.68 2.75
CA TRP A 43 1.41 -6.17 1.47
C TRP A 43 0.47 -5.13 0.88
N VAL A 44 0.98 -4.38 -0.11
CA VAL A 44 0.22 -3.42 -0.90
C VAL A 44 0.14 -3.91 -2.35
N GLU A 45 -1.03 -3.72 -2.96
CA GLU A 45 -1.18 -3.70 -4.41
C GLU A 45 -1.34 -2.23 -4.81
N TYR A 46 -0.36 -1.71 -5.53
CA TYR A 46 -0.37 -0.31 -5.97
C TYR A 46 -1.54 -0.05 -6.91
N ALA A 47 -1.98 1.21 -6.95
CA ALA A 47 -3.08 1.64 -7.80
C ALA A 47 -2.86 1.25 -9.28
N ASP A 48 -3.96 0.98 -9.98
CA ASP A 48 -3.89 0.42 -11.34
C ASP A 48 -3.34 1.42 -12.37
N HIS A 49 -3.44 2.73 -12.11
CA HIS A 49 -2.91 3.77 -13.01
C HIS A 49 -1.38 3.82 -13.07
N TYR A 50 -0.68 3.29 -12.06
CA TYR A 50 0.78 3.17 -12.10
C TYR A 50 1.26 2.00 -12.95
N TRP A 51 0.40 1.00 -13.19
CA TRP A 51 0.74 -0.21 -13.95
C TRP A 51 2.07 -0.87 -13.50
N LEU A 52 3.14 -0.72 -14.29
CA LEU A 52 4.49 -1.22 -14.02
C LEU A 52 5.41 -0.18 -13.36
N ASP A 53 5.07 1.10 -13.40
CA ASP A 53 5.84 2.20 -12.81
C ASP A 53 5.48 2.42 -11.33
N TYR A 54 5.22 1.33 -10.61
CA TYR A 54 4.94 1.39 -9.19
C TYR A 54 6.23 1.59 -8.38
N ASN A 55 6.14 2.33 -7.29
CA ASN A 55 7.28 2.68 -6.46
C ASN A 55 6.95 2.61 -4.96
N ALA A 56 7.91 2.20 -4.14
CA ALA A 56 7.75 2.15 -2.68
C ALA A 56 7.36 3.50 -2.06
N SER A 57 7.77 4.61 -2.66
CA SER A 57 7.43 5.97 -2.23
C SER A 57 5.97 6.36 -2.47
N GLN A 58 5.19 5.57 -3.22
CA GLN A 58 3.76 5.82 -3.45
C GLN A 58 2.88 5.50 -2.24
N ILE A 59 3.42 4.83 -1.22
CA ILE A 59 2.70 4.56 0.01
C ILE A 59 2.63 5.85 0.84
N PRO A 60 1.44 6.40 1.14
CA PRO A 60 1.32 7.58 1.97
C PRO A 60 1.81 7.32 3.40
N ALA A 61 2.29 8.38 4.06
CA ALA A 61 2.74 8.33 5.46
C ALA A 61 1.72 7.65 6.39
N GLU A 62 0.44 7.84 6.08
CA GLU A 62 -0.70 7.22 6.70
C GLU A 62 -0.65 5.69 6.73
N TRP A 63 -0.40 5.05 5.60
CA TRP A 63 -0.35 3.59 5.50
C TRP A 63 1.04 3.04 5.75
N TYR A 64 2.07 3.90 5.64
CA TYR A 64 3.47 3.53 5.88
C TYR A 64 3.68 2.91 7.26
N GLY A 65 3.05 3.47 8.31
CA GLY A 65 3.17 2.95 9.67
C GLY A 65 2.66 1.52 9.82
N TRP A 66 1.48 1.24 9.27
CA TRP A 66 0.86 -0.09 9.32
C TRP A 66 1.63 -1.11 8.46
N MET A 67 2.08 -0.71 7.26
CA MET A 67 2.85 -1.56 6.36
C MET A 67 4.18 -2.03 6.99
N HIS A 68 4.84 -1.13 7.72
CA HIS A 68 6.15 -1.39 8.32
C HIS A 68 6.07 -1.81 9.80
N TYR A 69 4.93 -2.35 10.24
CA TYR A 69 4.73 -2.86 11.61
C TYR A 69 5.04 -1.84 12.72
N LYS A 70 4.92 -0.54 12.43
CA LYS A 70 5.04 0.52 13.47
C LYS A 70 3.77 0.64 14.30
N THR A 71 2.63 0.26 13.72
CA THR A 71 1.33 0.23 14.38
C THR A 71 0.48 -0.90 13.79
N ASP A 72 -0.41 -1.46 14.61
CA ASP A 72 -1.44 -2.41 14.16
C ASP A 72 -2.74 -1.72 13.75
N LEU A 73 -2.88 -0.43 14.10
CA LEU A 73 -4.04 0.36 13.73
C LEU A 73 -3.91 0.86 12.30
N ILE A 74 -4.97 0.64 11.54
CA ILE A 74 -5.11 1.19 10.18
C ILE A 74 -5.50 2.67 10.27
N PRO A 75 -5.25 3.46 9.22
CA PRO A 75 -5.55 4.90 9.20
C PRO A 75 -6.95 5.28 9.69
N THR A 76 -7.96 4.51 9.29
CA THR A 76 -9.36 4.76 9.61
C THR A 76 -9.74 4.38 11.05
N LYS A 77 -8.91 3.62 11.75
CA LYS A 77 -9.14 3.15 13.13
C LYS A 77 -8.19 3.77 14.15
N ASP A 78 -7.30 4.66 13.72
CA ASP A 78 -6.34 5.33 14.59
C ASP A 78 -6.88 6.70 15.03
N PRO A 79 -7.41 6.84 16.26
CA PRO A 79 -7.97 8.11 16.73
C PRO A 79 -6.89 9.15 17.05
N ASN A 80 -5.62 8.73 17.20
CA ASN A 80 -4.52 9.60 17.62
C ASN A 80 -3.69 10.10 16.43
N ARG A 81 -4.14 9.82 15.20
CA ARG A 81 -3.43 10.27 14.02
C ARG A 81 -3.44 11.79 13.95
N PRO A 82 -2.26 12.44 13.93
CA PRO A 82 -2.21 13.88 13.85
C PRO A 82 -2.79 14.33 12.49
N HIS A 83 -3.66 15.33 12.53
CA HIS A 83 -4.15 16.03 11.35
C HIS A 83 -4.06 17.53 11.61
N HIS A 84 -2.94 18.13 11.23
CA HIS A 84 -2.60 19.53 11.45
C HIS A 84 -2.68 20.28 10.12
N ARG A 85 -3.06 21.56 10.19
CA ARG A 85 -3.24 22.42 9.01
C ARG A 85 -1.99 22.63 8.16
N TRP A 86 -0.81 22.39 8.73
CA TRP A 86 0.48 22.56 8.06
C TRP A 86 0.99 21.27 7.42
N MET A 87 0.32 20.13 7.62
CA MET A 87 0.72 18.89 6.96
C MET A 87 0.33 18.93 5.49
N LEU A 88 1.30 18.63 4.65
CA LEU A 88 1.12 18.53 3.21
C LEU A 88 0.54 17.18 2.85
N ASP A 89 -0.15 17.14 1.73
CA ASP A 89 -0.52 15.90 1.10
C ASP A 89 0.71 15.12 0.65
N HIS A 90 0.62 13.80 0.72
CA HIS A 90 1.70 12.92 0.29
C HIS A 90 2.04 13.12 -1.19
N THR A 91 3.33 13.16 -1.48
CA THR A 91 3.90 13.20 -2.82
C THR A 91 4.92 12.08 -2.95
N GLU A 92 4.89 11.35 -4.06
CA GLU A 92 5.85 10.30 -4.34
C GLU A 92 7.26 10.88 -4.60
N ASN A 93 8.27 10.02 -4.67
CA ASN A 93 9.63 10.45 -4.95
C ASN A 93 9.81 10.77 -6.43
N MET A 94 10.02 12.06 -6.74
CA MET A 94 10.22 12.57 -8.10
C MET A 94 11.69 12.64 -8.54
N THR A 95 12.62 12.05 -7.77
CA THR A 95 14.05 12.04 -8.12
C THR A 95 14.27 11.49 -9.53
N GLY A 96 14.97 12.26 -10.38
CA GLY A 96 15.28 11.85 -11.76
C GLY A 96 14.16 12.13 -12.76
N THR A 97 13.07 12.78 -12.34
CA THR A 97 12.06 13.37 -13.23
C THR A 97 12.37 14.85 -13.48
N SER A 98 11.61 15.49 -14.36
CA SER A 98 11.74 16.92 -14.65
C SER A 98 11.10 17.84 -13.60
N GLU A 99 10.48 17.26 -12.57
CA GLU A 99 9.87 18.00 -11.44
C GLU A 99 10.89 18.36 -10.36
#